data_AF-A0A9N9GF14-F1
#
_entry.id   AF-A0A9N9GF14-F1
#
_cell.length_a   1.000
_cell.length_b   1.000
_cell.length_c   1.000
_cell.angle_alpha   90.00
_cell.angle_beta   90.00
_cell.angle_gamma   90.00
#
_symmetry.space_group_name_H-M   'P 1'
#
loop_
_entity.id
_entity.type
_entity.pdbx_description
1 polymer ?
#
loop_
_entity_poly.entity_id
_entity_poly.type
_entity_poly.pdbx_seq_one_letter_code
_entity_poly.pdbx_strand_id
1 'polypeptide(L)'
;MTGTAATEAEEFRQIYGMEVIAVPPYRKLIQGIPHYKLNAVNHQQEAEIIAQAGQLGTITISTNMAGRGTDIILSEESKKAGGLLVIGVERNTSRRIDNQLRGRAGRQGDPGKSQFYVSLEDELIKNFSVKESIGTFLTSQQLKELFHRPLSGK
;
A
#
# COMPACT_ATOMS: atom_id res chain seq x y z
N MET A 1 -7.98 -18.99 20.81
CA MET A 1 -8.40 -19.11 19.40
C MET A 1 -7.95 -17.85 18.67
N THR A 2 -7.19 -17.95 17.58
CA THR A 2 -6.64 -16.81 16.82
C THR A 2 -6.51 -17.17 15.33
N GLY A 3 -6.52 -16.16 14.46
CA GLY A 3 -6.42 -16.33 13.01
C GLY A 3 -5.00 -16.43 12.45
N THR A 4 -3.96 -16.18 13.24
CA THR A 4 -2.57 -16.00 12.76
C THR A 4 -1.53 -16.89 13.42
N ALA A 5 -1.91 -17.87 14.25
CA ALA A 5 -0.96 -18.71 14.98
C ALA A 5 -0.17 -19.72 14.10
N ALA A 6 -0.53 -19.87 12.83
CA ALA A 6 0.05 -20.91 11.97
C ALA A 6 1.57 -20.77 11.77
N THR A 7 2.09 -19.55 11.72
CA THR A 7 3.53 -19.29 11.55
C THR A 7 4.36 -19.53 12.81
N GLU A 8 3.72 -19.55 13.98
CA GLU A 8 4.36 -19.69 15.30
C GLU A 8 4.07 -21.07 15.93
N ALA A 9 3.52 -22.00 15.14
CA ALA A 9 3.01 -23.28 15.63
C ALA A 9 4.07 -24.12 16.37
N GLU A 10 5.33 -24.02 15.98
CA GLU A 10 6.43 -24.75 16.59
C GLU A 10 6.78 -24.22 18.00
N GLU A 11 6.78 -22.90 18.20
CA GLU A 11 6.98 -22.28 19.51
C GLU A 11 5.83 -22.62 20.47
N PHE A 12 4.58 -22.60 19.97
CA PHE A 12 3.42 -22.99 20.76
C PHE A 12 3.51 -24.44 21.25
N ARG A 13 4.08 -25.32 20.44
CA ARG A 13 4.28 -26.73 20.82
C ARG A 13 5.42 -26.89 21.81
N GLN A 14 6.56 -26.23 21.60
CA GLN A 14 7.74 -26.39 22.45
C GLN A 14 7.57 -25.77 23.84
N ILE A 15 6.96 -24.58 23.92
CA ILE A 15 6.85 -23.83 25.17
C ILE A 15 5.59 -24.24 25.94
N TYR A 16 4.47 -24.41 25.24
CA TYR A 16 3.16 -24.59 25.87
C TYR A 16 2.57 -26.00 25.65
N GLY A 17 3.22 -26.86 24.87
CA GLY A 17 2.67 -28.17 24.52
C GLY A 17 1.38 -28.09 23.70
N MET A 18 1.08 -26.95 23.09
CA MET A 18 -0.16 -26.70 22.36
C MET A 18 0.02 -26.98 20.87
N GLU A 19 -0.94 -27.68 20.28
CA GLU A 19 -0.98 -27.93 18.85
C GLU A 19 -1.81 -26.84 18.14
N VAL A 20 -1.24 -26.22 17.11
CA VAL A 20 -1.95 -25.23 16.30
C VAL A 20 -2.56 -25.91 15.09
N ILE A 21 -3.89 -25.94 15.04
CA ILE A 21 -4.66 -26.50 13.94
C ILE A 21 -5.27 -25.36 13.12
N ALA A 22 -4.94 -25.30 11.83
CA ALA A 22 -5.54 -24.34 10.91
C ALA A 22 -6.96 -24.80 10.54
N VAL A 23 -7.98 -24.05 10.99
CA VAL A 23 -9.38 -24.33 10.68
C VAL A 23 -9.75 -23.65 9.36
N PRO A 24 -10.21 -24.38 8.32
CA PRO A 24 -10.65 -23.77 7.08
C PRO A 24 -11.85 -22.83 7.31
N PRO A 25 -11.89 -21.66 6.67
CA PRO A 25 -13.01 -20.74 6.82
C PRO A 25 -14.30 -21.32 6.19
N TYR A 26 -15.45 -20.96 6.77
CA TYR A 26 -16.79 -21.39 6.31
C TYR A 26 -17.11 -21.01 4.86
N ARG A 27 -16.48 -19.95 4.33
CA ARG A 27 -16.57 -19.56 2.92
C ARG A 27 -15.17 -19.49 2.32
N LYS A 28 -15.08 -19.78 1.02
CA LYS A 28 -13.88 -19.51 0.22
C LYS A 28 -13.54 -18.03 0.41
N LEU A 29 -12.33 -17.75 0.89
CA LEU A 29 -11.80 -16.39 0.86
C LEU A 29 -11.94 -15.91 -0.57
N ILE A 30 -12.66 -14.81 -0.79
CA ILE A 30 -12.62 -14.13 -2.08
C ILE A 30 -11.13 -13.82 -2.24
N GLN A 31 -10.47 -14.49 -3.19
CA GLN A 31 -9.08 -14.19 -3.49
C GLN A 31 -9.06 -12.71 -3.83
N GLY A 32 -8.47 -11.94 -2.93
CA GLY A 32 -8.31 -10.50 -3.12
C GLY A 32 -7.50 -10.24 -4.38
N ILE A 33 -7.34 -8.96 -4.68
CA ILE A 33 -6.50 -8.57 -5.80
C ILE A 33 -5.07 -9.09 -5.54
N PRO A 34 -4.49 -9.92 -6.44
CA PRO A 34 -3.14 -10.46 -6.26
C PRO A 34 -2.14 -9.32 -6.09
N HIS A 35 -1.34 -9.39 -5.03
CA HIS A 35 -0.37 -8.36 -4.70
C HIS A 35 0.83 -8.95 -3.97
N TYR A 36 1.96 -8.25 -4.06
CA TYR A 36 3.17 -8.55 -3.32
C TYR A 36 3.34 -7.57 -2.15
N LYS A 37 3.95 -8.03 -1.06
CA LYS A 37 4.24 -7.21 0.14
C LYS A 37 5.74 -7.17 0.38
N LEU A 38 6.29 -5.99 0.59
CA LEU A 38 7.72 -5.77 0.85
C LEU A 38 7.87 -5.04 2.18
N ASN A 39 8.67 -5.61 3.08
CA ASN A 39 8.80 -5.16 4.47
C ASN A 39 10.23 -4.71 4.83
N ALA A 40 11.15 -4.67 3.87
CA ALA A 40 12.57 -4.37 4.01
C ALA A 40 13.38 -5.40 4.81
N VAL A 41 12.90 -6.65 4.92
CA VAL A 41 13.61 -7.72 5.66
C VAL A 41 14.56 -8.50 4.77
N ASN A 42 14.15 -8.84 3.54
CA ASN A 42 14.97 -9.64 2.63
C ASN A 42 15.24 -8.91 1.30
N HIS A 43 16.32 -8.14 1.26
CA HIS A 43 16.60 -7.23 0.14
C HIS A 43 16.75 -7.92 -1.22
N GLN A 44 17.27 -9.15 -1.27
CA GLN A 44 17.51 -9.85 -2.54
C GLN A 44 16.20 -10.30 -3.18
N GLN A 45 15.32 -10.96 -2.42
CA GLN A 45 13.99 -11.35 -2.90
C GLN A 45 13.12 -10.12 -3.22
N GLU A 46 13.22 -9.05 -2.43
CA GLU A 46 12.47 -7.82 -2.68
C GLU A 46 12.88 -7.15 -3.98
N ALA A 47 14.17 -7.17 -4.33
CA ALA A 47 14.66 -6.63 -5.59
C ALA A 47 14.05 -7.39 -6.79
N GLU A 48 13.92 -8.72 -6.70
CA GLU A 48 13.28 -9.54 -7.73
C GLU A 48 11.80 -9.18 -7.89
N ILE A 49 11.08 -9.01 -6.79
CA ILE A 49 9.67 -8.62 -6.81
C ILE A 49 9.49 -7.22 -7.41
N ILE A 50 10.38 -6.29 -7.09
CA ILE A 50 10.31 -4.92 -7.64
C ILE A 50 10.66 -4.87 -9.11
N ALA A 51 11.59 -5.68 -9.58
CA ALA A 51 11.86 -5.81 -11.00
C ALA A 51 10.61 -6.23 -11.78
N GLN A 52 9.73 -7.03 -11.17
CA GLN A 52 8.45 -7.43 -11.75
C GLN A 52 7.34 -6.38 -11.58
N ALA A 53 7.49 -5.38 -10.70
CA ALA A 53 6.46 -4.38 -10.42
C ALA A 53 6.08 -3.51 -11.62
N GLY A 54 6.92 -3.47 -12.67
CA GLY A 54 6.63 -2.75 -13.91
C GLY A 54 5.81 -3.55 -14.94
N GLN A 55 5.44 -4.79 -14.64
CA GLN A 55 4.58 -5.61 -15.49
C GLN A 55 3.10 -5.28 -15.31
N LEU A 56 2.33 -5.41 -16.39
CA LEU A 56 0.91 -5.06 -16.39
C LEU A 56 0.12 -5.88 -15.36
N GLY A 57 -0.72 -5.23 -14.56
CA GLY A 57 -1.56 -5.88 -13.55
C GLY A 57 -0.84 -6.24 -12.26
N THR A 58 0.46 -5.96 -12.14
CA THR A 58 1.22 -6.21 -10.91
C THR A 58 0.94 -5.13 -9.88
N ILE A 59 0.64 -5.57 -8.65
CA ILE A 59 0.44 -4.68 -7.51
C ILE A 59 1.48 -5.02 -6.45
N THR A 60 2.21 -4.01 -6.00
CA THR A 60 3.24 -4.14 -4.98
C THR A 60 2.98 -3.14 -3.87
N ILE A 61 2.89 -3.65 -2.65
CA ILE A 61 2.73 -2.87 -1.42
C ILE A 61 4.09 -2.84 -0.74
N SER A 62 4.68 -1.66 -0.60
CA SER A 62 5.99 -1.48 0.02
C SER A 62 5.92 -0.53 1.21
N THR A 63 6.72 -0.82 2.24
CA THR A 63 7.04 0.16 3.27
C THR A 63 7.97 1.25 2.71
N ASN A 64 8.15 2.35 3.44
CA ASN A 64 9.00 3.47 3.02
C ASN A 64 10.43 3.08 2.62
N MET A 65 10.99 2.02 3.21
CA MET A 65 12.37 1.60 2.99
C MET A 65 12.52 0.47 1.96
N ALA A 66 11.47 -0.31 1.75
CA ALA A 66 11.54 -1.48 0.89
C ALA A 66 11.80 -1.06 -0.56
N GLY A 67 12.70 -1.79 -1.23
CA GLY A 67 12.97 -1.57 -2.65
C GLY A 67 13.78 -0.35 -3.03
N ARG A 68 14.45 0.28 -2.07
CA ARG A 68 15.36 1.38 -2.35
C ARG A 68 16.55 0.89 -3.17
N GLY A 69 16.86 1.60 -4.25
CA GLY A 69 17.99 1.26 -5.14
C GLY A 69 17.64 0.31 -6.28
N THR A 70 16.44 -0.28 -6.30
CA THR A 70 15.95 -1.08 -7.43
C THR A 70 15.07 -0.24 -8.35
N ASP A 71 15.39 -0.23 -9.64
CA ASP A 71 14.60 0.47 -10.65
C ASP A 71 13.38 -0.36 -11.08
N ILE A 72 12.26 0.32 -11.31
CA ILE A 72 11.03 -0.31 -11.82
C ILE A 72 11.02 -0.07 -13.32
N ILE A 73 11.32 -1.11 -14.08
CA ILE A 73 11.36 -1.06 -15.55
C ILE A 73 9.99 -1.46 -16.07
N LEU A 74 9.37 -0.57 -16.85
CA LEU A 74 8.02 -0.82 -17.38
C LEU A 74 8.07 -1.71 -18.62
N SER A 75 7.16 -2.68 -18.66
CA SER A 75 6.83 -3.40 -19.90
C SER A 75 6.16 -2.48 -20.92
N GLU A 76 6.22 -2.83 -22.19
CA GLU A 76 5.58 -2.04 -23.26
C GLU A 76 4.06 -1.99 -23.09
N GLU A 77 3.46 -3.08 -22.59
CA GLU A 77 2.05 -3.15 -22.22
C GLU A 77 1.70 -2.16 -21.11
N SER A 78 2.53 -2.10 -20.06
CA SER A 78 2.36 -1.13 -18.97
C SER A 78 2.46 0.31 -19.46
N LYS A 79 3.43 0.62 -20.33
CA LYS A 79 3.56 1.97 -20.90
C LYS A 79 2.31 2.37 -21.68
N LYS A 80 1.78 1.49 -22.52
CA LYS A 80 0.53 1.72 -23.27
C LYS A 80 -0.68 1.90 -22.36
N ALA A 81 -0.71 1.25 -21.21
CA ALA A 81 -1.77 1.39 -20.20
C ALA A 81 -1.68 2.70 -19.37
N GLY A 82 -0.67 3.54 -19.60
CA GLY A 82 -0.46 4.79 -18.86
C GLY A 82 0.65 4.73 -17.81
N GLY A 83 1.40 3.62 -17.79
CA GLY A 83 2.61 3.43 -17.00
C GLY A 83 2.38 3.19 -15.50
N LEU A 84 3.39 3.49 -14.69
CA LEU A 84 3.36 3.18 -13.25
C LEU A 84 2.45 4.15 -12.49
N LEU A 85 1.49 3.61 -11.73
CA LEU A 85 0.72 4.35 -10.75
C LEU A 85 1.34 4.16 -9.36
N VAL A 86 1.80 5.24 -8.75
CA VAL A 86 2.32 5.24 -7.39
C VAL A 86 1.27 5.83 -6.44
N ILE A 87 0.91 5.07 -5.42
CA ILE A 87 -0.08 5.49 -4.42
C ILE A 87 0.62 5.63 -3.06
N GLY A 88 0.56 6.82 -2.49
CA GLY A 88 0.90 7.05 -1.09
C GLY A 88 -0.36 7.00 -0.24
N VAL A 89 -0.32 6.25 0.87
CA VAL A 89 -1.47 6.11 1.80
C VAL A 89 -1.40 7.05 3.00
N GLU A 90 -0.25 7.71 3.19
CA GLU A 90 0.00 8.68 4.26
C GLU A 90 1.01 9.73 3.81
N ARG A 91 1.13 10.82 4.57
CA ARG A 91 2.17 11.84 4.38
C ARG A 91 3.31 11.63 5.35
N ASN A 92 4.53 11.75 4.84
CA ASN A 92 5.71 11.76 5.69
C ASN A 92 5.96 13.16 6.27
N THR A 93 6.65 13.20 7.42
CA THR A 93 7.13 14.45 8.04
C THR A 93 8.02 15.26 7.11
N SER A 94 8.75 14.58 6.21
CA SER A 94 9.59 15.20 5.20
C SER A 94 8.99 15.04 3.80
N ARG A 95 8.75 16.18 3.14
CA ARG A 95 8.35 16.23 1.71
C ARG A 95 9.34 15.52 0.79
N ARG A 96 10.61 15.42 1.20
CA ARG A 96 11.66 14.73 0.44
C ARG A 96 11.31 13.24 0.25
N ILE A 97 10.76 12.59 1.27
CA ILE A 97 10.41 11.16 1.23
C ILE A 97 9.22 10.97 0.29
N ASP A 98 8.20 11.82 0.39
CA ASP A 98 7.07 11.82 -0.53
C ASP A 98 7.52 12.00 -1.99
N ASN A 99 8.44 12.92 -2.25
CA ASN A 99 8.97 13.15 -3.59
C ASN A 99 9.79 11.95 -4.11
N GLN A 100 10.49 11.23 -3.24
CA GLN A 100 11.17 9.97 -3.62
C GLN A 100 10.18 8.90 -4.04
N LEU A 101 9.06 8.78 -3.32
CA LEU A 101 7.99 7.86 -3.69
C LEU A 101 7.41 8.25 -5.06
N ARG A 102 7.06 9.53 -5.27
CA ARG A 102 6.55 10.01 -6.58
C ARG A 102 7.54 9.76 -7.72
N GLY A 103 8.84 9.97 -7.46
CA GLY A 103 9.91 9.77 -8.44
C GLY A 103 10.13 8.32 -8.87
N ARG A 104 9.41 7.36 -8.27
CA ARG A 104 9.35 5.98 -8.79
C ARG A 104 8.55 5.90 -10.10
N ALA A 105 7.53 6.74 -10.28
CA ALA A 105 6.79 6.84 -11.53
C ALA A 105 7.44 7.85 -12.49
N GLY A 106 7.22 7.63 -13.80
CA GLY A 106 7.61 8.59 -14.84
C GLY A 106 9.11 8.77 -15.05
N ARG A 107 9.91 7.73 -14.78
CA ARG A 107 11.36 7.78 -15.02
C ARG A 107 11.65 7.78 -16.52
N GLN A 108 12.71 8.48 -16.92
CA GLN A 108 13.16 8.56 -18.33
C GLN A 108 12.08 9.04 -19.32
N GLY A 109 11.07 9.78 -18.84
CA GLY A 109 9.97 10.25 -19.67
C GLY A 109 8.87 9.21 -19.89
N ASP A 110 8.92 8.06 -19.21
CA ASP A 110 7.84 7.09 -19.22
C ASP A 110 6.53 7.73 -18.72
N PRO A 111 5.38 7.23 -19.19
CA PRO A 111 4.10 7.63 -18.60
C PRO A 111 4.02 7.13 -17.15
N GLY A 112 3.35 7.89 -16.30
CA GLY A 112 3.16 7.51 -14.91
C GLY A 112 2.38 8.55 -14.15
N LYS A 113 1.76 8.13 -13.04
CA LYS A 113 0.99 9.00 -12.15
C LYS A 113 1.36 8.72 -10.71
N SER A 114 1.26 9.75 -9.88
CA SER A 114 1.39 9.58 -8.44
C SER A 114 0.25 10.30 -7.73
N GLN A 115 -0.35 9.64 -6.75
CA GLN A 115 -1.45 10.19 -5.96
C GLN A 115 -1.28 9.82 -4.50
N PHE A 116 -1.61 10.76 -3.62
CA PHE A 116 -1.64 10.52 -2.18
C PHE A 116 -3.08 10.54 -1.72
N TYR A 117 -3.47 9.51 -0.99
CA TYR A 117 -4.68 9.48 -0.19
C TYR A 117 -4.26 9.74 1.26
N VAL A 118 -4.94 10.67 1.92
CA VAL A 118 -4.63 11.09 3.29
C VAL A 118 -5.92 11.16 4.08
N SER A 119 -5.85 10.86 5.37
CA SER A 119 -6.99 10.97 6.29
C SER A 119 -6.76 12.09 7.30
N LEU A 120 -7.84 12.73 7.73
CA LEU A 120 -7.79 13.65 8.87
C LEU A 120 -7.39 12.96 10.18
N GLU A 121 -7.43 11.63 10.20
CA GLU A 121 -7.00 10.79 11.31
C GLU A 121 -5.52 10.41 11.25
N ASP A 122 -4.79 10.78 10.20
CA ASP A 122 -3.36 10.49 10.08
C ASP A 122 -2.58 11.21 11.18
N GLU A 123 -1.53 10.56 11.68
CA GLU A 123 -0.72 11.05 12.81
C GLU A 123 -0.15 12.46 12.56
N LEU A 124 0.33 12.71 11.34
CA LEU A 124 0.85 14.02 10.95
C LEU A 124 -0.25 15.08 11.01
N ILE A 125 -1.46 14.80 10.52
CA ILE A 125 -2.57 15.77 10.53
C ILE A 125 -3.11 15.98 11.95
N LYS A 126 -2.99 14.98 12.83
CA LYS A 126 -3.30 15.11 14.27
C LYS A 126 -2.30 16.00 15.01
N ASN A 127 -1.00 15.87 14.71
CA ASN A 127 0.08 16.53 15.45
C ASN A 127 0.27 18.00 15.08
N PHE A 128 -0.01 18.37 13.83
CA PHE A 128 -0.12 19.77 13.45
C PHE A 128 -1.56 20.19 13.69
N SER A 129 -1.84 21.23 14.49
CA SER A 129 -3.18 21.77 14.82
C SER A 129 -4.05 22.23 13.63
N VAL A 130 -3.73 21.76 12.43
CA VAL A 130 -4.48 21.77 11.18
C VAL A 130 -5.90 21.24 11.36
N LYS A 131 -6.15 20.37 12.36
CA LYS A 131 -7.50 19.87 12.67
C LYS A 131 -8.50 20.99 12.97
N GLU A 132 -8.07 22.10 13.58
CA GLU A 132 -8.93 23.26 13.88
C GLU A 132 -9.19 24.11 12.63
N SER A 133 -8.16 24.39 11.84
CA SER A 133 -8.27 25.17 10.59
C SER A 133 -9.03 24.45 9.47
N ILE A 134 -8.82 23.13 9.34
CA ILE A 134 -9.50 22.29 8.35
C ILE A 134 -10.87 21.84 8.86
N GLY A 135 -11.02 21.56 10.16
CA GLY A 135 -12.31 21.22 10.77
C GLY A 135 -13.36 22.31 10.53
N THR A 136 -12.95 23.58 10.56
CA THR A 136 -13.81 24.74 10.25
C THR A 136 -14.21 24.79 8.77
N PHE A 137 -13.30 24.43 7.85
CA PHE A 137 -13.56 24.36 6.40
C PHE A 137 -14.43 23.15 6.00
N LEU A 138 -14.33 22.05 6.74
CA LEU A 138 -14.99 20.78 6.45
C LEU A 138 -16.35 20.63 7.13
N THR A 139 -16.79 21.62 7.89
CA THR A 139 -18.10 21.62 8.53
C THR A 139 -19.23 21.62 7.49
N SER A 140 -19.65 20.40 7.14
CA SER A 140 -21.03 19.92 7.22
C SER A 140 -21.89 19.73 5.95
N GLN A 141 -21.51 20.20 4.76
CA GLN A 141 -22.30 19.89 3.54
C GLN A 141 -21.53 19.23 2.39
N GLN A 142 -20.34 19.71 2.04
CA GLN A 142 -19.65 19.25 0.82
C GLN A 142 -19.04 17.84 0.92
N LEU A 143 -18.62 17.38 2.11
CA LEU A 143 -18.05 16.03 2.27
C LEU A 143 -19.12 14.92 2.20
N LYS A 144 -20.34 15.16 2.72
CA LYS A 144 -21.41 14.15 2.64
C LYS A 144 -21.82 13.87 1.19
N GLU A 145 -21.79 14.88 0.32
CA GLU A 145 -22.06 14.70 -1.11
C GLU A 145 -20.92 13.98 -1.84
N LEU A 146 -19.67 14.17 -1.42
CA LEU A 146 -18.50 13.57 -2.08
C LEU A 146 -18.37 12.05 -1.81
N PHE A 147 -18.72 11.60 -0.61
CA PHE A 147 -18.62 10.18 -0.21
C PHE A 147 -19.86 9.33 -0.51
N HIS A 148 -20.99 9.94 -0.90
CA HIS A 148 -22.21 9.22 -1.28
C HIS A 148 -22.32 8.88 -2.77
N ARG A 149 -21.32 9.19 -3.60
CA ARG A 149 -21.27 8.64 -4.96
C ARG A 149 -20.68 7.23 -4.92
N PRO A 150 -21.45 6.18 -5.24
CA PRO A 150 -20.88 4.85 -5.40
C PRO A 150 -19.79 4.91 -6.47
N LEU A 151 -18.63 4.29 -6.19
CA LEU A 151 -17.50 4.13 -7.12
C LEU A 151 -17.84 3.22 -8.33
N SER A 152 -19.09 2.82 -8.47
CA SER A 152 -19.64 2.15 -9.66
C SER A 152 -20.66 3.08 -10.31
N GLY A 153 -20.22 3.76 -11.36
CA GLY A 153 -21.06 4.43 -12.34
C GLY A 153 -20.50 4.09 -13.71
N LYS A 154 -21.38 3.57 -14.58
CA LYS A 154 -21.15 3.29 -16.00
C LYS A 154 -20.51 4.47 -16.73
#